data_AF-A0A176J0X9-F1
#
_entry.id   AF-A0A176J0X9-F1
#
_cell.length_a   1.000
_cell.length_b   1.000
_cell.length_c   1.000
_cell.angle_alpha   90.00
_cell.angle_beta   90.00
_cell.angle_gamma   90.00
#
_symmetry.space_group_name_H-M   'P 1'
#
loop_
_entity.id
_entity.type
_entity.pdbx_description
1 polymer ?
#
loop_
_entity_poly.entity_id
_entity_poly.type
_entity_poly.pdbx_seq_one_letter_code
_entity_poly.pdbx_strand_id
1 'polypeptide(L)' 'MVNTFNESAIATYLKTTGEELCEKLGAQDLGETERARLEGQVEAYRQMMERFELGNLECGHIKRKI' A
#
# COMPACT_ATOMS: atom_id res chain seq x y z
N MET A 1 12.99 -1.45 -25.91
CA MET A 1 11.90 -0.55 -25.46
C MET A 1 10.81 -1.33 -24.70
N VAL A 2 11.17 -2.41 -23.98
CA VAL A 2 10.23 -3.26 -23.21
C VAL A 2 10.38 -3.01 -21.69
N ASN A 3 11.52 -2.45 -21.26
CA ASN A 3 11.81 -2.20 -19.85
C ASN A 3 10.92 -1.12 -19.21
N THR A 4 10.60 -0.05 -19.93
CA THR A 4 9.78 1.04 -19.40
C THR A 4 8.31 0.65 -19.21
N PHE A 5 7.75 -0.18 -20.10
CA PHE A 5 6.37 -0.66 -19.99
C PHE A 5 6.20 -1.56 -18.75
N ASN A 6 7.24 -2.34 -18.43
CA ASN A 6 7.32 -3.17 -17.23
C ASN A 6 7.38 -2.32 -15.95
N GLU A 7 8.24 -1.29 -15.92
CA GLU A 7 8.39 -0.41 -14.74
C GLU A 7 7.07 0.31 -14.40
N SER A 8 6.37 0.84 -15.40
CA SER A 8 5.05 1.47 -15.20
C SER A 8 3.99 0.48 -14.71
N ALA A 9 4.02 -0.77 -15.18
CA ALA A 9 3.07 -1.80 -14.75
C ALA A 9 3.35 -2.23 -13.30
N ILE A 10 4.63 -2.40 -12.93
CA ILE A 10 5.03 -2.72 -11.56
C ILE A 10 4.65 -1.58 -10.61
N ALA A 11 4.96 -0.33 -10.96
CA ALA A 11 4.60 0.83 -10.13
C ALA A 11 3.09 0.91 -9.91
N THR A 12 2.30 0.69 -10.97
CA THR A 12 0.84 0.67 -10.88
C THR A 12 0.36 -0.46 -9.98
N TYR A 13 0.87 -1.68 -10.18
CA TYR A 13 0.50 -2.84 -9.35
C TYR A 13 0.80 -2.62 -7.87
N LEU A 14 1.99 -2.12 -7.55
CA LEU A 14 2.42 -1.84 -6.18
C LEU A 14 1.53 -0.78 -5.55
N LYS A 15 1.25 0.31 -6.28
CA LYS A 15 0.38 1.39 -5.79
C LYS A 15 -1.04 0.88 -5.53
N THR A 16 -1.69 0.25 -6.51
CA THR A 16 -3.06 -0.24 -6.37
C THR A 16 -3.19 -1.28 -5.25
N THR A 17 -2.24 -2.21 -5.16
CA THR A 17 -2.26 -3.22 -4.08
C THR A 17 -2.05 -2.57 -2.71
N GLY A 18 -1.16 -1.58 -2.61
CA GLY A 18 -0.98 -0.81 -1.38
C GLY A 18 -2.24 -0.07 -0.96
N GLU A 19 -2.95 0.55 -1.91
CA GLU A 19 -4.20 1.27 -1.67
C GLU A 19 -5.31 0.31 -1.16
N GLU A 20 -5.46 -0.87 -1.77
CA GLU A 20 -6.39 -1.90 -1.29
C GLU A 20 -6.08 -2.37 0.14
N LEU A 21 -4.80 -2.46 0.51
CA LEU A 21 -4.39 -2.80 1.86
C LEU A 21 -4.73 -1.67 2.85
N CYS A 22 -4.53 -0.41 2.46
CA CYS A 22 -4.96 0.75 3.24
C CYS A 22 -6.48 0.75 3.47
N GLU A 23 -7.28 0.43 2.44
CA GLU A 23 -8.75 0.32 2.56
C GLU A 23 -9.15 -0.77 3.54
N LYS A 24 -8.55 -1.96 3.43
CA LYS A 24 -8.77 -3.07 4.37
C LYS A 24 -8.43 -2.66 5.79
N LEU A 25 -7.30 -1.97 6.00
CA LEU A 25 -6.86 -1.48 7.30
C LEU A 25 -7.83 -0.44 7.91
N GLY A 26 -8.54 0.31 7.07
CA GLY A 26 -9.57 1.26 7.46
C GLY A 26 -10.92 0.63 7.87
N ALA A 27 -11.09 -0.69 7.72
CA ALA A 27 -12.31 -1.39 8.13
C ALA A 27 -12.48 -1.37 9.67
N GLN A 28 -13.73 -1.25 10.14
CA GLN A 28 -14.04 -1.04 11.55
C GLN A 28 -13.91 -2.30 12.42
N ASP A 29 -14.01 -3.51 11.84
CA ASP A 29 -14.07 -4.79 12.56
C ASP A 29 -12.79 -5.64 12.45
N LEU A 30 -11.62 -5.01 12.28
CA LEU A 30 -10.36 -5.76 12.28
C LEU A 30 -9.94 -6.15 13.70
N GLY A 31 -9.72 -7.44 13.91
CA GLY A 31 -9.02 -7.93 15.10
C GLY A 31 -7.58 -7.41 15.18
N GLU A 32 -7.01 -7.37 16.39
CA GLU A 32 -5.67 -6.81 16.64
C GLU A 32 -4.58 -7.47 15.78
N THR A 33 -4.55 -8.80 15.71
CA THR A 33 -3.60 -9.56 14.89
C THR A 33 -3.76 -9.26 13.40
N GLU A 34 -4.99 -9.09 12.93
CA GLU A 34 -5.27 -8.81 11.52
C GLU A 34 -4.86 -7.38 11.15
N ARG A 35 -5.15 -6.42 12.03
CA ARG A 35 -4.69 -5.03 11.92
C ARG A 35 -3.17 -4.96 11.85
N ALA A 36 -2.45 -5.59 12.78
CA ALA A 36 -0.99 -5.61 12.81
C ALA A 36 -0.39 -6.23 11.53
N ARG A 37 -1.02 -7.30 11.02
CA ARG A 37 -0.62 -7.92 9.75
C ARG A 37 -0.78 -6.95 8.56
N LEU A 38 -1.92 -6.27 8.49
CA LEU A 38 -2.20 -5.31 7.41
C LEU A 38 -1.27 -4.09 7.48
N GLU A 39 -0.99 -3.57 8.68
CA GLU A 39 -0.03 -2.48 8.89
C GLU A 39 1.37 -2.88 8.40
N GLY A 40 1.83 -4.09 8.73
CA GLY A 40 3.10 -4.60 8.25
C GLY A 40 3.15 -4.75 6.72
N GLN A 41 2.05 -5.17 6.09
CA GLN A 41 1.94 -5.26 4.64
C GLN A 41 1.98 -3.87 3.98
N VAL A 42 1.20 -2.91 4.48
CA VAL A 42 1.21 -1.52 3.99
C VAL A 42 2.62 -0.93 4.08
N GLU A 43 3.31 -1.13 5.20
CA GLU A 43 4.67 -0.63 5.38
C GLU A 43 5.66 -1.27 4.40
N ALA A 44 5.56 -2.58 4.14
CA ALA A 44 6.40 -3.24 3.15
C ALA A 44 6.22 -2.65 1.74
N TYR A 45 4.98 -2.37 1.34
CA TYR A 45 4.69 -1.73 0.06
C TYR A 45 5.22 -0.29 0.01
N ARG A 46 5.08 0.46 1.10
CA ARG A 46 5.63 1.82 1.21
C ARG A 46 7.15 1.82 1.03
N GLN A 47 7.86 0.93 1.72
CA GLN A 47 9.32 0.79 1.60
C GLN A 47 9.74 0.35 0.19
N MET A 48 8.95 -0.51 -0.46
CA MET A 48 9.23 -0.93 -1.83
C MET A 48 9.07 0.24 -2.81
N MET A 49 7.99 1.00 -2.69
CA MET A 49 7.75 2.21 -3.50
C MET A 49 8.87 3.25 -3.31
N GLU A 50 9.30 3.50 -2.06
CA GLU A 50 10.39 4.42 -1.73
C GLU A 50 11.73 3.95 -2.30
N ARG A 51 12.09 2.68 -2.07
CA ARG A 51 13.38 2.10 -2.51
C ARG A 51 13.58 2.15 -4.02
N PHE A 52 12.50 2.02 -4.79
CA PHE A 52 12.54 2.03 -6.24
C PHE A 52 12.11 3.37 -6.84
N GLU A 53 11.94 4.42 -6.02
CA GLU A 53 11.56 5.77 -6.45
C GLU A 53 10.24 5.80 -7.27
N LEU A 54 9.31 4.90 -6.95
CA LEU A 54 8.04 4.72 -7.67
C LEU A 54 6.92 5.65 -7.18
N GLY A 55 7.23 6.56 -6.25
CA GLY A 55 6.31 7.50 -5.64
C GLY A 55 5.91 7.15 -4.22
N ASN A 56 4.88 7.83 -3.69
CA ASN A 56 4.40 7.63 -2.32
C ASN A 56 3.11 6.82 -2.30
N LEU A 57 3.01 5.92 -1.32
CA LEU A 57 1.75 5.27 -0.98
C LEU A 57 1.01 6.11 0.06
N GLU A 58 -0.12 6.70 -0.34
CA GLU A 58 -0.95 7.52 0.54
C GLU A 58 -2.19 6.75 1.00
N CYS A 59 -2.23 6.36 2.28
CA CYS A 59 -3.43 5.77 2.89
C CYS A 59 -4.47 6.84 3.28
N GLY A 60 -4.81 7.77 2.36
CA GLY A 60 -5.66 8.94 2.63
C GLY A 60 -7.07 8.63 3.18
N HIS A 61 -7.51 7.37 3.09
CA HIS A 61 -8.81 6.88 3.56
C HIS A 61 -8.81 6.38 5.00
N ILE A 62 -7.64 6.25 5.65
CA ILE A 62 -7.55 5.97 7.08
C ILE A 62 -7.83 7.27 7.84
N LYS A 63 -9.09 7.75 7.77
CA LYS A 63 -9.57 8.72 8.74
C LYS A 63 -9.55 8.01 10.08
N ARG A 64 -8.52 8.26 10.89
CA ARG A 64 -8.59 8.06 12.34
C ARG A 64 -9.84 8.80 12.80
N LYS A 65 -10.95 8.08 12.99
CA LYS A 65 -11.99 8.52 13.93
C LYS A 65 -11.35 8.35 15.30
N ILE A 66 -10.61 9.39 15.72
CA ILE A 66 -10.38 9.66 17.13
C ILE A 66 -11.73 10.08 17.71
#